data_AF-A0A2W7N602-F1
#
_entry.id   AF-A0A2W7N602-F1
#
_cell.length_a   1.000
_cell.length_b   1.000
_cell.length_c   1.000
_cell.angle_alpha   90.00
_cell.angle_beta   90.00
_cell.angle_gamma   90.00
#
_symmetry.space_group_name_H-M   'P 1'
#
loop_
_entity.id
_entity.type
_entity.pdbx_description
1 polymer ?
#
loop_
_entity_poly.entity_id
_entity_poly.type
_entity_poly.pdbx_seq_one_letter_code
_entity_poly.pdbx_strand_id
1 'polypeptide(L)'
;MGAMMLPEHVALIRQYNKEIKKVPRPDLDEWDLDAIQENIEIAMKRNVDVKIKTWDDGKFIFHNGKIIWVDLGRRTIEMEDVFKSFMLKLDEIVDVTVLE
;
A
#
# COMPACT_ATOMS: atom_id res chain seq x y z
N MET A 1 11.82 -36.42 20.92
CA MET A 1 11.77 -35.35 21.94
C MET A 1 12.59 -34.19 21.37
N GLY A 2 12.01 -33.20 20.69
CA GLY A 2 11.06 -32.23 21.23
C GLY A 2 11.79 -30.88 21.29
N ALA A 3 12.12 -30.31 20.13
CA ALA A 3 12.73 -28.99 20.07
C ALA A 3 11.64 -27.93 20.28
N MET A 4 11.48 -27.50 21.53
CA MET A 4 10.85 -26.22 21.85
C MET A 4 11.76 -25.11 21.33
N MET A 5 11.37 -24.47 20.23
CA MET A 5 11.88 -23.14 19.89
C MET A 5 10.75 -22.12 20.11
N LEU A 6 10.81 -21.51 21.30
CA LEU A 6 10.30 -20.20 21.72
C LEU A 6 9.20 -19.55 20.87
N PRO A 7 7.93 -19.55 21.33
CA PRO A 7 6.85 -18.76 20.74
C PRO A 7 6.88 -17.28 21.18
N GLU A 8 8.05 -16.71 21.48
CA GLU A 8 8.13 -15.38 22.12
C GLU A 8 8.39 -14.21 21.16
N HIS A 9 8.97 -14.44 19.97
CA HIS A 9 9.23 -13.34 19.02
C HIS A 9 8.17 -13.15 17.91
N VAL A 10 7.16 -14.03 17.84
CA VAL A 10 6.08 -13.92 16.82
C VAL A 10 4.78 -13.35 17.41
N ALA A 11 4.72 -13.13 18.74
CA ALA A 11 3.55 -12.54 19.40
C ALA A 11 3.53 -10.99 19.29
N LEU A 12 4.70 -10.35 19.15
CA LEU A 12 4.82 -8.89 19.26
C LEU A 12 4.28 -8.13 18.04
N ILE A 13 4.19 -8.76 16.86
CA ILE A 13 3.71 -8.09 15.64
C ILE A 13 2.17 -7.93 15.65
N ARG A 14 1.44 -8.76 16.40
CA ARG A 14 -0.04 -8.72 16.39
C ARG A 14 -0.65 -7.86 17.50
N GLN A 15 0.06 -7.61 18.60
CA GLN A 15 -0.50 -6.92 19.78
C GLN A 15 -0.40 -5.39 19.76
N TYR A 16 0.38 -4.77 18.86
CA TYR A 16 0.42 -3.31 18.71
C TYR A 16 -0.83 -2.69 18.05
N ASN A 17 -1.80 -3.52 17.63
CA ASN A 17 -2.98 -3.07 16.89
C ASN A 17 -4.15 -2.57 17.76
N LYS A 18 -4.06 -2.68 19.10
CA LYS A 18 -5.24 -2.59 19.96
C LYS A 18 -5.60 -1.20 20.50
N GLU A 19 -4.81 -0.17 20.21
CA GLU A 19 -5.12 1.22 20.59
C GLU A 19 -4.83 2.22 19.47
N ILE A 20 -5.01 1.83 18.21
CA ILE A 20 -4.92 2.79 17.11
C ILE A 20 -6.27 3.51 17.03
N LYS A 21 -6.31 4.76 17.50
CA LYS A 21 -7.41 5.70 17.18
C LYS A 21 -7.66 5.60 15.67
N LYS A 22 -8.85 5.12 15.27
CA LYS A 22 -9.22 5.03 13.86
C LYS A 22 -9.03 6.41 13.23
N VAL A 23 -8.13 6.52 12.26
CA VAL A 23 -7.92 7.75 11.52
C VAL A 23 -9.02 7.83 10.47
N PRO A 24 -9.79 8.93 10.37
CA PRO A 24 -10.78 9.07 9.32
C PRO A 24 -10.11 8.94 7.95
N ARG A 25 -10.86 8.40 6.98
CA ARG A 25 -10.40 8.38 5.59
C ARG A 25 -10.20 9.83 5.15
N PRO A 26 -9.06 10.17 4.51
CA PRO A 26 -8.88 11.50 3.97
C PRO A 26 -9.89 11.75 2.85
N ASP A 27 -10.48 12.94 2.84
CA ASP A 27 -11.20 13.47 1.70
C ASP A 27 -10.16 13.90 0.66
N LEU A 28 -10.17 13.24 -0.50
CA LEU A 28 -9.31 13.60 -1.63
C LEU A 28 -10.07 14.62 -2.48
N ASP A 29 -9.47 15.78 -2.70
CA ASP A 29 -9.99 16.76 -3.63
C ASP A 29 -9.48 16.50 -5.06
N GLU A 30 -9.89 17.32 -6.02
CA GLU A 30 -9.55 17.14 -7.44
C GLU A 30 -8.04 17.15 -7.67
N TRP A 31 -7.32 18.00 -6.92
CA TRP A 31 -5.87 18.11 -6.98
C TRP A 31 -5.17 16.86 -6.44
N ASP A 32 -5.66 16.30 -5.34
CA ASP A 32 -5.14 15.04 -4.81
C ASP A 32 -5.32 13.89 -5.81
N LEU A 33 -6.49 13.81 -6.46
CA LEU A 33 -6.79 12.78 -7.44
C LEU A 33 -5.92 12.89 -8.70
N ASP A 34 -5.74 14.11 -9.22
CA ASP A 34 -4.86 14.38 -10.35
C ASP A 34 -3.41 14.03 -10.01
N ALA A 35 -2.93 14.37 -8.82
CA ALA A 35 -1.58 14.02 -8.38
C ALA A 35 -1.38 12.50 -8.28
N ILE A 36 -2.36 11.77 -7.74
CA ILE A 36 -2.32 10.30 -7.70
C ILE A 36 -2.23 9.73 -9.12
N GLN A 37 -3.05 10.23 -10.05
CA GLN A 37 -3.05 9.77 -11.44
C GLN A 37 -1.70 10.07 -12.11
N GLU A 38 -1.22 11.31 -12.02
CA GLU A 38 0.07 11.73 -12.61
C GLU A 38 1.22 10.88 -12.08
N ASN A 39 1.28 10.64 -10.77
CA ASN A 39 2.36 9.86 -10.16
C ASN A 39 2.32 8.39 -10.59
N ILE A 40 1.13 7.79 -10.75
CA ILE A 40 0.99 6.44 -11.30
C ILE A 40 1.54 6.40 -12.74
N GLU A 41 1.15 7.36 -13.59
CA GLU A 41 1.60 7.43 -14.97
C GLU A 41 3.12 7.63 -15.09
N ILE A 42 3.69 8.54 -14.29
CA ILE A 42 5.13 8.79 -14.23
C ILE A 42 5.85 7.52 -13.81
N ALA A 43 5.38 6.85 -12.76
CA ALA A 43 6.00 5.64 -12.25
C ALA A 43 6.04 4.52 -13.29
N MET A 44 4.93 4.28 -13.97
CA MET A 44 4.83 3.27 -15.03
C MET A 44 5.72 3.63 -16.22
N LYS A 45 5.68 4.90 -16.67
CA LYS A 45 6.47 5.37 -17.82
C LYS A 45 7.97 5.29 -17.57
N ARG A 46 8.41 5.58 -16.33
CA ARG A 46 9.83 5.56 -15.95
C ARG A 46 10.27 4.21 -15.39
N ASN A 47 9.35 3.29 -15.13
CA ASN A 47 9.59 2.00 -14.47
C ASN A 47 10.34 2.14 -13.12
N VAL A 48 9.94 3.14 -12.34
CA VAL A 48 10.55 3.47 -11.04
C VAL A 48 9.70 2.96 -9.89
N ASP A 49 10.32 2.82 -8.72
CA ASP A 49 9.61 2.43 -7.51
C ASP A 49 8.70 3.56 -7.02
N VAL A 50 7.58 3.19 -6.42
CA VAL A 50 6.64 4.09 -5.79
C VAL A 50 6.34 3.65 -4.38
N LYS A 51 5.90 4.62 -3.58
CA LYS A 51 5.21 4.37 -2.32
C LYS A 51 3.74 4.68 -2.51
N ILE A 52 2.90 3.65 -2.40
CA ILE A 52 1.44 3.79 -2.41
C ILE A 52 0.93 3.73 -0.98
N LYS A 53 0.15 4.73 -0.58
CA LYS A 53 -0.55 4.75 0.70
C LYS A 53 -2.01 4.38 0.46
N THR A 54 -2.48 3.33 1.13
CA THR A 54 -3.89 2.96 1.15
C THR A 54 -4.51 3.24 2.51
N TRP A 55 -5.84 3.40 2.54
CA TRP A 55 -6.62 3.49 3.76
C TRP A 55 -7.60 2.33 3.83
N ASP A 56 -7.56 1.58 4.93
CA ASP A 56 -8.48 0.47 5.24
C ASP A 56 -8.86 0.49 6.73
N ASP A 57 -10.17 0.41 6.99
CA ASP A 57 -10.81 0.44 8.33
C ASP A 57 -10.12 1.34 9.39
N GLY A 58 -9.85 2.59 9.05
CA GLY A 58 -9.27 3.56 9.97
C GLY A 58 -7.74 3.49 10.11
N LYS A 59 -7.06 2.79 9.21
CA LYS A 59 -5.60 2.63 9.21
C LYS A 59 -5.02 2.96 7.85
N PHE A 60 -3.86 3.60 7.87
CA PHE A 60 -3.05 3.73 6.67
C PHE A 60 -2.11 2.54 6.54
N ILE A 61 -2.02 2.01 5.32
CA ILE A 61 -1.12 0.93 4.95
C ILE A 61 -0.22 1.48 3.85
N PHE A 62 1.07 1.17 3.92
CA PHE A 62 2.06 1.64 2.96
C PHE A 62 2.62 0.45 2.19
N HIS A 63 2.65 0.59 0.87
CA HIS A 63 3.16 -0.41 -0.07
C HIS A 63 4.27 0.24 -0.86
N ASN A 64 5.41 -0.44 -0.99
CA ASN A 64 6.52 0.03 -1.82
C ASN A 64 6.81 -1.01 -2.89
N GLY A 65 7.11 -0.56 -4.10
CA GLY A 65 7.45 -1.42 -5.22
C GLY A 65 7.17 -0.74 -6.55
N LYS A 66 7.18 -1.52 -7.63
CA LYS A 66 6.91 -1.03 -8.99
C LYS A 66 5.47 -1.35 -9.39
N ILE A 67 4.86 -0.45 -10.16
CA ILE A 67 3.55 -0.69 -10.76
C ILE A 67 3.75 -1.50 -12.04
N ILE A 68 3.22 -2.71 -12.07
CA ILE A 68 3.34 -3.63 -13.21
C ILE A 68 2.16 -3.46 -14.16
N TRP A 69 0.97 -3.31 -13.61
CA TRP A 69 -0.26 -3.20 -14.39
C TRP A 69 -1.34 -2.41 -13.65
N VAL A 70 -2.18 -1.70 -14.41
CA VAL A 70 -3.36 -1.01 -13.90
C VAL A 70 -4.58 -1.52 -14.65
N ASP A 71 -5.52 -2.13 -13.93
CA ASP A 71 -6.80 -2.59 -14.45
C ASP A 71 -7.90 -1.61 -14.02
N LEU A 72 -8.28 -0.73 -14.94
CA LEU A 72 -9.35 0.26 -14.70
C LEU A 72 -10.75 -0.39 -14.64
N GLY A 73 -10.95 -1.53 -15.30
CA GLY A 73 -12.22 -2.25 -15.28
C GLY A 73 -12.51 -2.90 -13.92
N ARG A 74 -11.46 -3.44 -13.29
CA ARG A 74 -11.52 -4.00 -11.93
C ARG A 74 -11.18 -2.99 -10.84
N ARG A 75 -10.69 -1.80 -11.21
CA ARG A 75 -10.19 -0.76 -10.31
C ARG A 75 -9.10 -1.31 -9.39
N THR A 76 -8.11 -1.98 -9.97
CA THR A 76 -6.99 -2.59 -9.23
C THR A 76 -5.64 -2.23 -9.86
N ILE A 77 -4.62 -2.11 -9.02
CA ILE A 77 -3.21 -1.98 -9.43
C ILE A 77 -2.48 -3.25 -9.02
N GLU A 78 -1.75 -3.84 -9.96
CA GLU A 78 -0.76 -4.87 -9.68
C GLU A 78 0.60 -4.22 -9.42
N MET A 79 1.16 -4.54 -8.27
CA MET A 79 2.47 -4.11 -7.84
C MET A 79 3.41 -5.30 -7.66
N GLU A 80 4.70 -5.04 -7.81
CA GLU A 80 5.76 -5.99 -7.49
C GLU A 80 6.76 -5.34 -6.53
N ASP A 81 7.01 -6.01 -5.41
CA ASP A 81 8.15 -5.73 -4.53
C ASP A 81 9.25 -6.78 -4.74
N VAL A 82 10.37 -6.64 -4.03
CA VAL A 82 11.52 -7.56 -4.15
C VAL A 82 11.22 -9.01 -3.73
N PHE A 83 10.09 -9.28 -3.09
CA PHE A 83 9.67 -10.58 -2.58
C PHE A 83 8.51 -11.19 -3.36
N LYS A 84 7.54 -10.39 -3.82
CA LYS A 84 6.30 -10.88 -4.43
C LYS A 84 5.58 -9.81 -5.26
N SER A 85 4.69 -10.30 -6.13
CA SER A 85 3.61 -9.49 -6.70
C SER A 85 2.38 -9.50 -5.79
N PHE A 86 1.64 -8.39 -5.77
CA PHE A 86 0.40 -8.24 -5.02
C PHE A 86 -0.51 -7.21 -5.69
N MET A 87 -1.80 -7.28 -5.38
CA MET A 87 -2.82 -6.37 -5.92
C MET A 87 -3.32 -5.41 -4.86
N LEU A 88 -3.54 -4.16 -5.26
CA LEU A 88 -4.17 -3.11 -4.47
C LEU A 88 -5.46 -2.64 -5.15
N LYS A 89 -6.49 -2.28 -4.38
CA LYS A 89 -7.67 -1.62 -4.95
C LYS A 89 -7.39 -0.14 -5.12
N LEU A 90 -7.72 0.39 -6.29
CA LEU A 90 -7.59 1.81 -6.61
C LEU A 90 -8.42 2.66 -5.63
N ASP A 91 -9.60 2.16 -5.25
CA ASP A 91 -10.53 2.81 -4.31
C ASP A 91 -10.00 2.92 -2.88
N GLU A 92 -8.91 2.23 -2.54
CA GLU A 92 -8.30 2.30 -1.21
C GLU A 92 -7.07 3.23 -1.21
N ILE A 93 -6.57 3.62 -2.39
CA ILE A 93 -5.42 4.52 -2.52
C ILE A 93 -5.80 5.93 -2.12
N VAL A 94 -4.94 6.55 -1.31
CA VAL A 94 -5.11 7.91 -0.82
C VAL A 94 -3.89 8.80 -1.08
N ASP A 95 -2.77 8.22 -1.51
CA ASP A 95 -1.58 8.95 -1.93
C ASP A 95 -0.65 8.02 -2.72
N VAL A 96 0.05 8.56 -3.71
CA VAL A 96 1.08 7.87 -4.49
C VAL A 96 2.27 8.81 -4.60
N THR A 97 3.44 8.36 -4.15
CA THR A 97 4.69 9.11 -4.25
C THR A 97 5.69 8.34 -5.11
N VAL A 98 6.24 8.97 -6.14
CA VAL A 98 7.34 8.43 -6.94
C VAL A 98 8.65 8.50 -6.15
N LEU A 99 9.43 7.41 -6.16
CA LEU A 99 10.75 7.36 -5.56
C LEU A 99 11.80 7.52 -6.68
N GLU A 100 12.74 8.45 -6.50
CA GLU A 100 13.84 8.73 -7.45
C GLU A 100 15.04 7.78 -7.28
#